data_AF-A0A6A6FG62-F1
#
_entry.id   AF-A0A6A6FG62-F1
#
_cell.length_a   1.000
_cell.length_b   1.000
_cell.length_c   1.000
_cell.angle_alpha   90.00
_cell.angle_beta   90.00
_cell.angle_gamma   90.00
#
_symmetry.space_group_name_H-M   'P 1'
#
loop_
_entity.id
_entity.type
_entity.pdbx_description
1 polymer ?
#
loop_
_entity_poly.entity_id
_entity_poly.type
_entity_poly.pdbx_seq_one_letter_code
_entity_poly.pdbx_strand_id
1 'polypeptide(L)'
;MDALVQRSIKLVEDKKRHSIPWKFDEPWPQPYYAYDGNKWTAREANSSNSLGLKISKLALYSWNIDFMLPFPESRMKTALNYLEKRTIQSDDTAVAIYLQECVESDLKTVSEQPWIRQNFCISDIDTSNWTSGHYGTITLLSRITPPTSLFRVHYSATRMDRDILISDISLHSPSQQQTALTIRLCNSHLESLALTPALRPSQMSLIASYMRQSPNISAAIAAGDFNAIQPFDKTLHSDNNLLDAYLEAGERDDDPEGHTWGQQASTILRKRFGTSRMDKVYYTPPSPTVKESLRLVKFEYFGRDVVVEDAKEAEEIKGLGFEKAWVTDHLGVEAVFDIVSGSQGDSGEKRQGQASL
;
A
#
# COMPACT_ATOMS: atom_id res chain seq x y z
N MET A 1 27.69 8.88 -0.52
CA MET A 1 26.32 8.43 -0.88
C MET A 1 26.51 7.21 -1.75
N ASP A 2 25.69 6.17 -1.59
CA ASP A 2 25.82 4.93 -2.37
C ASP A 2 25.75 5.23 -3.88
N ALA A 3 26.51 4.49 -4.70
CA ALA A 3 26.54 4.70 -6.14
C ALA A 3 25.17 4.47 -6.81
N LEU A 4 24.36 3.54 -6.27
CA LEU A 4 22.98 3.30 -6.70
C LEU A 4 22.12 4.54 -6.43
N VAL A 5 22.19 5.07 -5.21
CA VAL A 5 21.43 6.27 -4.82
C VAL A 5 21.81 7.48 -5.69
N GLN A 6 23.10 7.68 -5.98
CA GLN A 6 23.54 8.77 -6.87
C GLN A 6 23.01 8.61 -8.30
N ARG A 7 23.01 7.38 -8.82
CA ARG A 7 22.44 7.08 -10.14
C ARG A 7 20.94 7.35 -10.17
N SER A 8 20.20 6.91 -9.16
CA SER A 8 18.76 7.12 -9.03
C SER A 8 18.40 8.61 -8.97
N ILE A 9 19.11 9.40 -8.15
CA ILE A 9 18.92 10.86 -8.09
C ILE A 9 19.12 11.49 -9.47
N LYS A 10 20.17 11.09 -10.19
CA LYS A 10 20.42 11.61 -11.53
C LYS A 10 19.30 11.24 -12.51
N LEU A 11 18.81 10.00 -12.47
CA LEU A 11 17.71 9.54 -13.34
C LEU A 11 16.39 10.29 -13.06
N VAL A 12 16.09 10.60 -11.80
CA VAL A 12 14.93 11.43 -11.42
C VAL A 12 15.06 12.82 -12.04
N GLU A 13 16.22 13.47 -11.88
CA GLU A 13 16.42 14.82 -12.42
C GLU A 13 16.44 14.84 -13.96
N ASP A 14 17.02 13.82 -14.60
CA ASP A 14 17.03 13.69 -16.06
C ASP A 14 15.61 13.47 -16.63
N LYS A 15 14.71 12.83 -15.86
CA LYS A 15 13.31 12.59 -16.25
C LYS A 15 12.34 13.68 -15.79
N LYS A 16 12.82 14.70 -15.07
CA LYS A 16 11.96 15.74 -14.51
C LYS A 16 11.14 16.46 -15.58
N ARG A 17 9.84 16.57 -15.33
CA ARG A 17 8.92 17.24 -16.26
C ARG A 17 9.03 18.77 -16.12
N HIS A 18 8.95 19.46 -17.26
CA HIS A 18 8.93 20.93 -17.30
C HIS A 18 7.66 21.53 -16.70
N SER A 19 6.55 20.81 -16.79
CA SER A 19 5.28 21.16 -16.17
C SER A 19 4.51 19.92 -15.77
N ILE A 20 3.64 20.08 -14.79
CA ILE A 20 2.72 19.06 -14.30
C ILE A 20 1.28 19.58 -14.47
N PRO A 21 0.31 18.71 -14.79
CA PRO A 21 -1.07 19.12 -15.01
C PRO A 21 -1.90 19.25 -13.72
N TRP A 22 -1.40 18.74 -12.60
CA TRP A 22 -2.07 18.78 -11.30
C TRP A 22 -1.57 19.93 -10.42
N LYS A 23 -2.38 20.26 -9.42
CA LYS A 23 -1.99 21.12 -8.31
C LYS A 23 -1.61 20.25 -7.11
N PHE A 24 -0.63 20.70 -6.35
CA PHE A 24 -0.24 20.00 -5.13
C PHE A 24 -1.34 20.06 -4.08
N ASP A 25 -1.44 18.98 -3.30
CA ASP A 25 -2.40 18.74 -2.22
C ASP A 25 -3.89 18.74 -2.64
N GLU A 26 -4.18 18.91 -3.94
CA GLU A 26 -5.51 18.81 -4.53
C GLU A 26 -5.71 17.46 -5.26
N PRO A 27 -6.95 16.94 -5.35
CA PRO A 27 -7.24 15.71 -6.09
C PRO A 27 -6.97 15.86 -7.59
N TRP A 28 -6.26 14.89 -8.15
CA TRP A 28 -6.07 14.68 -9.59
C TRP A 28 -6.74 13.37 -10.00
N PRO A 29 -7.95 13.40 -10.58
CA PRO A 29 -8.63 12.19 -11.05
C PRO A 29 -7.84 11.48 -12.15
N GLN A 30 -7.80 10.15 -12.09
CA GLN A 30 -7.21 9.32 -13.14
C GLN A 30 -8.10 8.10 -13.46
N PRO A 31 -8.06 7.58 -14.69
CA PRO A 31 -8.78 6.34 -15.00
C PRO A 31 -8.13 5.15 -14.29
N TYR A 32 -8.91 4.07 -14.16
CA TYR A 32 -8.36 2.74 -13.93
C TYR A 32 -8.40 1.94 -15.23
N TYR A 33 -7.67 0.84 -15.29
CA TYR A 33 -7.59 -0.01 -16.48
C TYR A 33 -8.07 -1.41 -16.15
N ALA A 34 -8.90 -1.95 -17.03
CA ALA A 34 -9.36 -3.33 -16.98
C ALA A 34 -9.03 -4.03 -18.30
N TYR A 35 -8.53 -5.27 -18.21
CA TYR A 35 -8.29 -6.09 -19.38
C TYR A 35 -9.62 -6.62 -19.93
N ASP A 36 -9.85 -6.45 -21.23
CA ASP A 36 -11.08 -6.87 -21.93
C ASP A 36 -10.95 -8.23 -22.64
N GLY A 37 -9.81 -8.91 -22.48
CA GLY A 37 -9.48 -10.15 -23.18
C GLY A 37 -8.50 -9.95 -24.34
N ASN A 38 -8.33 -8.70 -24.82
CA ASN A 38 -7.36 -8.36 -25.85
C ASN A 38 -6.39 -7.28 -25.38
N LYS A 39 -6.90 -6.20 -24.78
CA LYS A 39 -6.09 -5.06 -24.34
C LYS A 39 -6.56 -4.50 -23.00
N TRP A 40 -5.70 -3.70 -22.39
CA TRP A 40 -6.08 -2.82 -21.28
C TRP A 40 -6.87 -1.65 -21.81
N THR A 41 -8.08 -1.45 -21.28
CA THR A 41 -8.96 -0.34 -21.66
C THR A 41 -9.17 0.56 -20.44
N ALA A 42 -8.93 1.86 -20.64
CA ALA A 42 -9.18 2.88 -19.63
C ALA A 42 -10.68 2.97 -19.31
N ARG A 43 -11.00 3.10 -18.02
CA ARG A 43 -12.36 3.23 -17.50
C ARG A 43 -12.41 4.32 -16.45
N GLU A 44 -13.49 5.06 -16.44
CA GLU A 44 -13.76 6.05 -15.40
C GLU A 44 -14.31 5.36 -14.15
N ALA A 45 -13.76 5.73 -12.99
CA ALA A 45 -14.26 5.29 -11.70
C ALA A 45 -15.56 6.05 -11.39
N ASN A 46 -16.67 5.32 -11.20
CA ASN A 46 -17.96 5.91 -10.85
C ASN A 46 -18.79 4.94 -9.99
N SER A 47 -19.84 5.44 -9.34
CA SER A 47 -20.69 4.66 -8.43
C SER A 47 -21.42 3.49 -9.08
N SER A 48 -21.60 3.49 -10.41
CA SER A 48 -22.24 2.38 -11.14
C SER A 48 -21.33 1.15 -11.29
N ASN A 49 -20.04 1.27 -10.93
CA ASN A 49 -19.11 0.16 -10.96
C ASN A 49 -19.36 -0.88 -9.83
N SER A 50 -20.28 -0.66 -8.90
CA SER A 50 -20.62 -1.63 -7.84
C SER A 50 -21.32 -2.88 -8.41
N LEU A 51 -20.77 -4.07 -8.13
CA LEU A 51 -21.20 -5.33 -8.75
C LEU A 51 -22.26 -6.12 -7.98
N GLY A 52 -22.88 -5.57 -6.92
CA GLY A 52 -23.92 -6.34 -6.22
C GLY A 52 -23.40 -7.42 -5.26
N LEU A 53 -22.07 -7.60 -5.15
CA LEU A 53 -21.48 -8.77 -4.52
C LEU A 53 -21.42 -8.66 -3.00
N LYS A 54 -21.60 -9.81 -2.33
CA LYS A 54 -21.51 -9.96 -0.87
C LYS A 54 -20.05 -10.15 -0.47
N ILE A 55 -19.35 -9.03 -0.34
CA ILE A 55 -17.98 -9.00 0.20
C ILE A 55 -18.07 -8.82 1.71
N SER A 56 -17.42 -9.71 2.46
CA SER A 56 -17.37 -9.67 3.92
C SER A 56 -15.98 -9.38 4.46
N LYS A 57 -14.95 -9.51 3.61
CA LYS A 57 -13.55 -9.30 3.98
C LYS A 57 -12.83 -8.41 2.98
N LEU A 58 -11.76 -7.79 3.47
CA LEU A 58 -10.79 -7.06 2.67
C LEU A 58 -9.39 -7.54 3.05
N ALA A 59 -8.65 -8.05 2.07
CA ALA A 59 -7.24 -8.38 2.19
C ALA A 59 -6.41 -7.32 1.46
N LEU A 60 -5.50 -6.69 2.18
CA LEU A 60 -4.58 -5.68 1.68
C LEU A 60 -3.16 -6.21 1.74
N TYR A 61 -2.44 -6.14 0.63
CA TYR A 61 -1.02 -6.42 0.53
C TYR A 61 -0.30 -5.13 0.14
N SER A 62 0.80 -4.79 0.81
CA SER A 62 1.64 -3.65 0.42
C SER A 62 3.10 -4.06 0.35
N TRP A 63 3.81 -3.63 -0.70
CA TRP A 63 5.21 -3.96 -0.89
C TRP A 63 5.96 -2.89 -1.70
N ASN A 64 7.03 -2.33 -1.13
CA ASN A 64 8.01 -1.55 -1.87
C ASN A 64 8.90 -2.50 -2.69
N ILE A 65 8.97 -2.29 -4.01
CA ILE A 65 9.69 -3.17 -4.93
C ILE A 65 11.12 -2.69 -5.27
N ASP A 66 11.60 -1.62 -4.64
CA ASP A 66 12.94 -1.05 -4.79
C ASP A 66 13.30 -0.70 -6.25
N PHE A 67 13.06 0.54 -6.68
CA PHE A 67 13.38 0.98 -8.05
C PHE A 67 14.88 1.12 -8.30
N MET A 68 15.70 1.14 -7.24
CA MET A 68 17.14 1.41 -7.33
C MET A 68 17.93 0.17 -7.73
N LEU A 69 17.42 -1.03 -7.41
CA LEU A 69 18.06 -2.29 -7.77
C LEU A 69 17.99 -2.57 -9.28
N PRO A 70 19.04 -3.19 -9.87
CA PRO A 70 19.03 -3.57 -11.27
C PRO A 70 18.01 -4.68 -11.57
N PHE A 71 17.83 -4.98 -12.86
CA PHE A 71 16.94 -6.05 -13.36
C PHE A 71 15.47 -5.92 -12.92
N PRO A 72 14.84 -4.74 -13.08
CA PRO A 72 13.47 -4.50 -12.62
C PRO A 72 12.47 -5.54 -13.16
N GLU A 73 12.53 -5.90 -14.44
CA GLU A 73 11.63 -6.89 -15.05
C GLU A 73 11.73 -8.27 -14.40
N SER A 74 12.94 -8.75 -14.14
CA SER A 74 13.20 -10.08 -13.54
C SER A 74 12.79 -10.12 -12.07
N ARG A 75 13.13 -9.08 -11.31
CA ARG A 75 12.71 -8.91 -9.91
C ARG A 75 11.19 -8.83 -9.79
N MET A 76 10.56 -7.97 -10.61
CA MET A 76 9.11 -7.81 -10.63
C MET A 76 8.40 -9.11 -11.01
N LYS A 77 8.83 -9.82 -12.06
CA LYS A 77 8.23 -11.10 -12.43
C LYS A 77 8.30 -12.13 -11.29
N THR A 78 9.46 -12.21 -10.62
CA THR A 78 9.65 -13.09 -9.47
C THR A 78 8.75 -12.69 -8.28
N ALA A 79 8.68 -11.39 -7.98
CA ALA A 79 7.80 -10.84 -6.95
C ALA A 79 6.32 -11.12 -7.24
N LEU A 80 5.87 -10.96 -8.47
CA LEU A 80 4.49 -11.23 -8.89
C LEU A 80 4.15 -12.73 -8.83
N ASN A 81 5.08 -13.62 -9.20
CA ASN A 81 4.89 -15.07 -9.05
C ASN A 81 4.75 -15.48 -7.57
N TYR A 82 5.47 -14.80 -6.68
CA TYR A 82 5.33 -15.00 -5.24
C TYR A 82 3.98 -14.49 -4.74
N LEU A 83 3.59 -13.27 -5.14
CA LEU A 83 2.30 -12.67 -4.77
C LEU A 83 1.11 -13.49 -5.27
N GLU A 84 1.16 -14.05 -6.47
CA GLU A 84 0.10 -14.92 -7.01
C GLU A 84 -0.23 -16.08 -6.07
N LYS A 85 0.80 -16.74 -5.52
CA LYS A 85 0.66 -17.87 -4.59
C LYS A 85 0.19 -17.46 -3.19
N ARG A 86 0.41 -16.19 -2.84
CA ARG A 86 0.14 -15.64 -1.50
C ARG A 86 -1.23 -14.99 -1.41
N THR A 87 -1.68 -14.40 -2.50
CA THR A 87 -2.91 -13.60 -2.56
C THR A 87 -4.12 -14.48 -2.31
N ILE A 88 -4.97 -14.08 -1.36
CA ILE A 88 -6.22 -14.78 -1.08
C ILE A 88 -7.12 -14.77 -2.32
N GLN A 89 -7.56 -15.95 -2.74
CA GLN A 89 -8.57 -16.13 -3.78
C GLN A 89 -9.85 -16.63 -3.12
N SER A 90 -10.82 -15.73 -2.94
CA SER A 90 -12.14 -16.04 -2.40
C SER A 90 -13.19 -15.09 -2.94
N ASP A 91 -14.39 -15.60 -3.21
CA ASP A 91 -15.50 -14.81 -3.76
C ASP A 91 -16.09 -13.79 -2.77
N ASP A 92 -15.79 -13.94 -1.48
CA ASP A 92 -16.27 -13.07 -0.39
C ASP A 92 -15.22 -12.04 0.08
N THR A 93 -14.05 -12.01 -0.56
CA THR A 93 -12.90 -11.22 -0.12
C THR A 93 -12.48 -10.24 -1.21
N ALA A 94 -12.61 -8.94 -0.93
CA ALA A 94 -11.98 -7.91 -1.74
C ALA A 94 -10.46 -7.98 -1.54
N VAL A 95 -9.70 -7.81 -2.62
CA VAL A 95 -8.24 -7.79 -2.57
C VAL A 95 -7.73 -6.48 -3.13
N ALA A 96 -6.81 -5.85 -2.41
CA ALA A 96 -6.01 -4.72 -2.86
C ALA A 96 -4.53 -5.05 -2.73
N ILE A 97 -3.75 -4.72 -3.76
CA ILE A 97 -2.29 -4.83 -3.74
C ILE A 97 -1.71 -3.45 -4.03
N TYR A 98 -0.89 -2.96 -3.12
CA TYR A 98 -0.16 -1.70 -3.22
C TYR A 98 1.29 -2.00 -3.53
N LEU A 99 1.79 -1.42 -4.61
CA LEU A 99 3.20 -1.44 -4.92
C LEU A 99 3.75 -0.01 -4.90
N GLN A 100 4.89 0.16 -4.25
CA GLN A 100 5.65 1.41 -4.22
C GLN A 100 6.95 1.22 -4.99
N GLU A 101 7.56 2.31 -5.46
CA GLU A 101 8.81 2.27 -6.24
C GLU A 101 8.71 1.50 -7.56
N CYS A 102 7.54 1.44 -8.19
CA CYS A 102 7.43 0.87 -9.54
C CYS A 102 8.11 1.78 -10.56
N VAL A 103 8.78 1.20 -11.56
CA VAL A 103 9.26 1.88 -12.77
C VAL A 103 8.44 1.50 -14.01
N GLU A 104 8.68 2.15 -15.14
CA GLU A 104 7.96 1.91 -16.40
C GLU A 104 7.95 0.43 -16.84
N SER A 105 9.08 -0.27 -16.73
CA SER A 105 9.17 -1.69 -17.07
C SER A 105 8.35 -2.59 -16.13
N ASP A 106 8.14 -2.15 -14.89
CA ASP A 106 7.29 -2.88 -13.93
C ASP A 106 5.83 -2.78 -14.33
N LEU A 107 5.38 -1.61 -14.78
CA LEU A 107 4.01 -1.42 -15.29
C LEU A 107 3.73 -2.40 -16.44
N LYS A 108 4.69 -2.51 -17.38
CA LYS A 108 4.60 -3.50 -18.47
C LYS A 108 4.53 -4.92 -17.91
N THR A 109 5.45 -5.30 -17.03
CA THR A 109 5.54 -6.65 -16.45
C THR A 109 4.26 -7.03 -15.69
N VAL A 110 3.74 -6.12 -14.86
CA VAL A 110 2.46 -6.24 -14.13
C VAL A 110 1.30 -6.43 -15.10
N SER A 111 1.20 -5.57 -16.12
CA SER A 111 0.12 -5.61 -17.12
C SER A 111 0.13 -6.87 -17.99
N GLU A 112 1.25 -7.60 -18.03
CA GLU A 112 1.43 -8.81 -18.83
C GLU A 112 1.11 -10.09 -18.07
N GLN A 113 1.00 -10.07 -16.74
CA GLN A 113 0.73 -11.28 -15.96
C GLN A 113 -0.70 -11.81 -16.19
N PRO A 114 -0.88 -13.10 -16.52
CA PRO A 114 -2.20 -13.68 -16.76
C PRO A 114 -3.15 -13.54 -15.57
N TRP A 115 -2.69 -13.83 -14.35
CA TRP A 115 -3.53 -13.75 -13.15
C TRP A 115 -3.95 -12.32 -12.82
N ILE A 116 -3.14 -11.32 -13.18
CA ILE A 116 -3.48 -9.90 -13.02
C ILE A 116 -4.56 -9.51 -14.03
N ARG A 117 -4.36 -9.84 -15.32
CA ARG A 117 -5.35 -9.60 -16.38
C ARG A 117 -6.72 -10.21 -16.07
N GLN A 118 -6.72 -11.39 -15.46
CA GLN A 118 -7.95 -12.12 -15.12
C GLN A 118 -8.65 -11.54 -13.89
N ASN A 119 -7.89 -11.17 -12.85
CA ASN A 119 -8.45 -10.93 -11.52
C ASN A 119 -8.41 -9.47 -11.06
N PHE A 120 -7.62 -8.60 -11.69
CA PHE A 120 -7.38 -7.24 -11.20
C PHE A 120 -7.67 -6.14 -12.23
N CYS A 121 -8.17 -5.02 -11.72
CA CYS A 121 -8.06 -3.69 -12.31
C CYS A 121 -6.73 -3.09 -11.84
N ILE A 122 -6.08 -2.29 -12.68
CA ILE A 122 -4.81 -1.61 -12.35
C ILE A 122 -4.98 -0.10 -12.48
N SER A 123 -4.31 0.67 -11.60
CA SER A 123 -4.40 2.13 -11.59
C SER A 123 -3.63 2.80 -12.73
N ASP A 124 -2.52 2.20 -13.16
CA ASP A 124 -1.60 2.80 -14.13
C ASP A 124 -1.08 1.72 -15.10
N ILE A 125 -0.98 2.08 -16.39
CA ILE A 125 -0.31 1.28 -17.44
C ILE A 125 0.91 2.01 -18.03
N ASP A 126 1.08 3.28 -17.67
CA ASP A 126 2.19 4.15 -18.05
C ASP A 126 2.50 5.11 -16.89
N THR A 127 3.50 5.95 -17.07
CA THR A 127 3.99 6.84 -16.00
C THR A 127 3.33 8.23 -16.02
N SER A 128 2.27 8.44 -16.81
CA SER A 128 1.67 9.77 -17.05
C SER A 128 1.21 10.48 -15.78
N ASN A 129 0.82 9.75 -14.74
CA ASN A 129 0.39 10.31 -13.46
C ASN A 129 1.52 10.44 -12.42
N TRP A 130 2.79 10.24 -12.79
CA TRP A 130 3.94 10.39 -11.90
C TRP A 130 4.71 11.69 -12.18
N THR A 131 5.18 12.39 -11.15
CA THR A 131 5.79 13.73 -11.27
C THR A 131 7.01 13.79 -12.19
N SER A 132 8.00 12.93 -11.99
CA SER A 132 9.12 12.77 -12.93
C SER A 132 8.90 11.65 -13.93
N GLY A 133 7.91 10.76 -13.73
CA GLY A 133 7.81 9.54 -14.53
C GLY A 133 8.99 8.57 -14.35
N HIS A 134 9.84 8.78 -13.34
CA HIS A 134 10.94 7.85 -13.06
C HIS A 134 10.44 6.62 -12.31
N TYR A 135 9.76 6.85 -11.19
CA TYR A 135 9.13 5.83 -10.38
C TYR A 135 7.83 6.36 -9.76
N GLY A 136 6.99 5.46 -9.24
CA GLY A 136 5.77 5.84 -8.54
C GLY A 136 5.10 4.68 -7.83
N THR A 137 3.87 4.92 -7.37
CA THR A 137 3.00 3.93 -6.73
C THR A 137 1.99 3.40 -7.73
N ILE A 138 1.58 2.14 -7.60
CA ILE A 138 0.40 1.59 -8.29
C ILE A 138 -0.47 0.79 -7.34
N THR A 139 -1.75 0.72 -7.66
CA THR A 139 -2.73 -0.07 -6.93
C THR A 139 -3.40 -1.05 -7.89
N LEU A 140 -3.43 -2.32 -7.49
CA LEU A 140 -4.22 -3.37 -8.13
C LEU A 140 -5.44 -3.64 -7.25
N LEU A 141 -6.64 -3.56 -7.82
CA LEU A 141 -7.90 -3.83 -7.12
C LEU A 141 -8.59 -5.02 -7.76
N SER A 142 -9.14 -5.91 -6.94
CA SER A 142 -9.88 -7.06 -7.45
C SER A 142 -11.00 -6.63 -8.40
N ARG A 143 -11.17 -7.32 -9.53
CA ARG A 143 -12.19 -7.02 -10.54
C ARG A 143 -13.61 -7.16 -10.02
N ILE A 144 -13.81 -7.92 -8.93
CA ILE A 144 -15.11 -8.04 -8.26
C ILE A 144 -15.46 -6.82 -7.41
N THR A 145 -14.48 -5.95 -7.14
CA THR A 145 -14.62 -4.67 -6.43
C THR A 145 -13.86 -3.57 -7.16
N PRO A 146 -14.27 -3.23 -8.40
CA PRO A 146 -13.61 -2.17 -9.16
C PRO A 146 -13.79 -0.81 -8.46
N PRO A 147 -12.89 0.14 -8.69
CA PRO A 147 -12.96 1.43 -8.02
C PRO A 147 -14.19 2.25 -8.48
N THR A 148 -14.88 2.84 -7.52
CA THR A 148 -15.93 3.84 -7.73
C THR A 148 -15.40 5.28 -7.72
N SER A 149 -14.18 5.47 -7.19
CA SER A 149 -13.36 6.68 -7.36
C SER A 149 -11.89 6.27 -7.45
N LEU A 150 -11.09 6.99 -8.24
CA LEU A 150 -9.64 6.83 -8.32
C LEU A 150 -8.99 8.18 -8.63
N PHE A 151 -8.09 8.63 -7.75
CA PHE A 151 -7.39 9.91 -7.91
C PHE A 151 -6.08 9.91 -7.13
N ARG A 152 -5.15 10.77 -7.54
CA ARG A 152 -3.92 11.05 -6.80
C ARG A 152 -3.99 12.38 -6.09
N VAL A 153 -3.22 12.52 -5.03
CA VAL A 153 -2.92 13.82 -4.42
C VAL A 153 -1.40 13.91 -4.32
N HIS A 154 -0.81 14.76 -5.15
CA HIS A 154 0.63 14.99 -5.16
C HIS A 154 1.02 15.92 -4.03
N TYR A 155 1.99 15.54 -3.20
CA TYR A 155 2.33 16.33 -2.03
C TYR A 155 3.06 17.61 -2.40
N SER A 156 2.67 18.74 -1.81
CA SER A 156 3.51 19.94 -1.82
C SER A 156 4.75 19.75 -0.93
N ALA A 157 4.57 19.00 0.17
CA ALA A 157 5.61 18.69 1.14
C ALA A 157 6.45 17.48 0.69
N THR A 158 7.14 17.57 -0.45
CA THR A 158 8.04 16.50 -0.92
C THR A 158 9.26 17.04 -1.67
N ARG A 159 10.37 16.29 -1.63
CA ARG A 159 11.57 16.46 -2.48
C ARG A 159 11.83 15.24 -3.36
N MET A 160 10.91 14.28 -3.36
CA MET A 160 11.07 12.96 -3.97
C MET A 160 9.82 12.56 -4.75
N ASP A 161 9.09 13.52 -5.32
CA ASP A 161 7.93 13.25 -6.18
C ASP A 161 6.82 12.41 -5.53
N ARG A 162 6.70 12.47 -4.19
CA ARG A 162 5.77 11.62 -3.43
C ARG A 162 4.31 12.05 -3.59
N ASP A 163 3.42 11.07 -3.54
CA ASP A 163 1.97 11.24 -3.61
C ASP A 163 1.22 10.22 -2.75
N ILE A 164 -0.10 10.38 -2.70
CA ILE A 164 -1.04 9.33 -2.29
C ILE A 164 -1.95 8.99 -3.47
N LEU A 165 -2.05 7.70 -3.78
CA LEU A 165 -3.01 7.14 -4.72
C LEU A 165 -4.23 6.62 -3.95
N ILE A 166 -5.37 7.28 -4.16
CA ILE A 166 -6.62 7.03 -3.44
C ILE A 166 -7.61 6.35 -4.36
N SER A 167 -8.18 5.25 -3.88
CA SER A 167 -9.29 4.55 -4.53
C SER A 167 -10.42 4.32 -3.55
N ASP A 168 -11.66 4.43 -4.02
CA ASP A 168 -12.83 4.06 -3.24
C ASP A 168 -13.43 2.77 -3.84
N ILE A 169 -13.75 1.80 -2.99
CA ILE A 169 -14.53 0.62 -3.38
C ILE A 169 -15.88 0.63 -2.67
N SER A 170 -16.90 0.18 -3.38
CA SER A 170 -18.28 0.13 -2.88
C SER A 170 -18.71 -1.31 -2.66
N LEU A 171 -19.11 -1.63 -1.42
CA LEU A 171 -19.47 -2.97 -0.97
C LEU A 171 -20.92 -3.00 -0.46
N HIS A 172 -21.52 -4.18 -0.36
CA HIS A 172 -22.86 -4.32 0.23
C HIS A 172 -22.77 -4.22 1.75
N SER A 173 -23.65 -3.41 2.36
CA SER A 173 -23.75 -3.36 3.83
C SER A 173 -24.22 -4.72 4.36
N PRO A 174 -23.54 -5.28 5.39
CA PRO A 174 -24.00 -6.46 6.10
C PRO A 174 -25.32 -6.24 6.86
N SER A 175 -25.61 -5.00 7.27
CA SER A 175 -26.72 -4.64 8.16
C SER A 175 -28.00 -4.18 7.47
N GLN A 176 -27.95 -3.70 6.22
CA GLN A 176 -29.13 -3.23 5.49
C GLN A 176 -29.02 -3.57 3.99
N GLN A 177 -30.10 -4.11 3.42
CA GLN A 177 -30.15 -4.57 2.02
C GLN A 177 -30.04 -3.45 0.96
N GLN A 178 -29.82 -2.17 1.33
CA GLN A 178 -29.95 -1.04 0.40
C GLN A 178 -28.90 0.08 0.50
N THR A 179 -28.03 0.12 1.51
CA THR A 179 -26.97 1.16 1.59
C THR A 179 -25.60 0.57 1.26
N ALA A 180 -24.93 1.13 0.26
CA ALA A 180 -23.58 0.70 -0.09
C ALA A 180 -22.56 1.26 0.91
N LEU A 181 -21.66 0.40 1.37
CA LEU A 181 -20.51 0.73 2.19
C LEU A 181 -19.39 1.24 1.30
N THR A 182 -18.81 2.41 1.58
CA THR A 182 -17.63 2.87 0.85
C THR A 182 -16.39 2.71 1.72
N ILE A 183 -15.43 1.92 1.24
CA ILE A 183 -14.10 1.80 1.84
C ILE A 183 -13.11 2.57 0.99
N ARG A 184 -12.40 3.51 1.62
CA ARG A 184 -11.32 4.27 0.99
C ARG A 184 -9.97 3.60 1.21
N LEU A 185 -9.22 3.48 0.14
CA LEU A 185 -7.96 2.75 0.02
C LEU A 185 -6.87 3.71 -0.43
N CYS A 186 -5.86 3.91 0.42
CA CYS A 186 -4.84 4.93 0.29
C CYS A 186 -3.43 4.30 0.20
N ASN A 187 -2.86 4.22 -1.01
CA ASN A 187 -1.49 3.76 -1.22
C ASN A 187 -0.54 4.97 -1.25
N SER A 188 0.54 4.96 -0.47
CA SER A 188 1.54 6.01 -0.51
C SER A 188 2.94 5.50 -0.23
N HIS A 189 3.93 6.23 -0.74
CA HIS A 189 5.31 6.14 -0.31
C HIS A 189 5.69 7.51 0.28
N LEU A 190 5.90 7.59 1.60
CA LEU A 190 6.22 8.84 2.28
C LEU A 190 7.68 9.28 2.06
N GLU A 191 7.99 10.52 2.41
CA GLU A 191 9.33 11.08 2.23
C GLU A 191 10.41 10.22 2.89
N SER A 192 11.38 9.78 2.09
CA SER A 192 12.52 9.03 2.57
C SER A 192 13.55 9.95 3.25
N LEU A 193 14.56 9.31 3.83
CA LEU A 193 15.68 9.96 4.55
C LEU A 193 15.23 10.74 5.81
N ALA A 194 16.18 10.93 6.72
CA ALA A 194 15.98 11.78 7.88
C ALA A 194 16.25 13.24 7.50
N LEU A 195 15.20 14.02 7.27
CA LEU A 195 15.28 15.43 6.88
C LEU A 195 15.03 16.37 8.06
N THR A 196 15.52 17.60 7.93
CA THR A 196 15.21 18.72 8.84
C THR A 196 14.94 19.98 8.01
N PRO A 197 13.69 20.52 8.02
CA PRO A 197 12.51 19.99 8.68
C PRO A 197 12.04 18.65 8.09
N ALA A 198 11.35 17.83 8.90
CA ALA A 198 10.74 16.58 8.46
C ALA A 198 9.49 16.85 7.61
N LEU A 199 9.27 16.04 6.57
CA LEU A 199 8.14 16.20 5.64
C LEU A 199 7.02 15.16 5.86
N ARG A 200 7.37 13.96 6.36
CA ARG A 200 6.42 12.87 6.62
C ARG A 200 5.23 13.25 7.51
N PRO A 201 5.36 14.08 8.57
CA PRO A 201 4.20 14.49 9.37
C PRO A 201 3.11 15.20 8.56
N SER A 202 3.50 16.15 7.69
CA SER A 202 2.55 16.87 6.84
C SER A 202 1.89 15.94 5.81
N GLN A 203 2.68 15.03 5.22
CA GLN A 203 2.17 14.04 4.27
C GLN A 203 1.14 13.11 4.94
N MET A 204 1.45 12.56 6.11
CA MET A 204 0.52 11.71 6.85
C MET A 204 -0.73 12.46 7.31
N SER A 205 -0.60 13.73 7.71
CA SER A 205 -1.74 14.57 8.04
C SER A 205 -2.67 14.79 6.86
N LEU A 206 -2.10 14.96 5.65
CA LEU A 206 -2.88 15.10 4.43
C LEU A 206 -3.61 13.79 4.11
N ILE A 207 -2.92 12.65 4.14
CA ILE A 207 -3.54 11.31 3.97
C ILE A 207 -4.72 11.15 4.93
N ALA A 208 -4.51 11.42 6.22
CA ALA A 208 -5.53 11.25 7.24
C ALA A 208 -6.75 12.17 7.03
N SER A 209 -6.54 13.39 6.51
CA SER A 209 -7.63 14.27 6.12
C SER A 209 -8.48 13.66 4.99
N TYR A 210 -7.84 13.11 3.94
CA TYR A 210 -8.52 12.43 2.85
C TYR A 210 -9.22 11.14 3.27
N MET A 211 -8.66 10.39 4.22
CA MET A 211 -9.31 9.20 4.80
C MET A 211 -10.66 9.53 5.46
N ARG A 212 -10.87 10.77 5.89
CA ARG A 212 -12.10 11.25 6.53
C ARG A 212 -12.92 12.21 5.67
N GLN A 213 -12.47 12.50 4.45
CA GLN A 213 -13.06 13.52 3.59
C GLN A 213 -14.28 12.98 2.85
N SER A 214 -15.42 12.93 3.54
CA SER A 214 -16.81 12.80 3.05
C SER A 214 -17.63 11.99 4.06
N PRO A 215 -18.89 12.37 4.35
CA PRO A 215 -19.76 11.56 5.20
C PRO A 215 -20.10 10.19 4.60
N ASN A 216 -19.83 9.98 3.29
CA ASN A 216 -20.14 8.73 2.61
C ASN A 216 -19.02 7.68 2.72
N ILE A 217 -17.85 8.04 3.27
CA ILE A 217 -16.76 7.09 3.54
C ILE A 217 -17.03 6.44 4.88
N SER A 218 -17.22 5.13 4.86
CA SER A 218 -17.58 4.36 6.05
C SER A 218 -16.34 3.93 6.83
N ALA A 219 -15.26 3.60 6.11
CA ALA A 219 -13.95 3.29 6.68
C ALA A 219 -12.85 3.61 5.67
N ALA A 220 -11.63 3.78 6.15
CA ALA A 220 -10.48 3.98 5.30
C ALA A 220 -9.24 3.24 5.81
N ILE A 221 -8.38 2.83 4.87
CA ILE A 221 -7.08 2.21 5.12
C ILE A 221 -6.01 2.98 4.34
N ALA A 222 -4.90 3.30 4.98
CA ALA A 222 -3.68 3.78 4.36
C ALA A 222 -2.54 2.81 4.59
N ALA A 223 -1.83 2.43 3.54
CA ALA A 223 -0.68 1.55 3.66
C ALA A 223 0.40 1.87 2.62
N GLY A 224 1.60 1.41 2.90
CA GLY A 224 2.75 1.62 2.04
C GLY A 224 4.04 1.72 2.83
N ASP A 225 5.10 2.11 2.12
CA ASP A 225 6.36 2.48 2.73
C ASP A 225 6.26 3.89 3.33
N PHE A 226 6.09 3.93 4.65
CA PHE A 226 5.96 5.18 5.39
C PHE A 226 7.32 5.72 5.86
N ASN A 227 8.44 5.08 5.50
CA ASN A 227 9.79 5.50 5.84
C ASN A 227 9.95 5.86 7.33
N ALA A 228 9.35 5.05 8.21
CA ALA A 228 9.27 5.34 9.63
C ALA A 228 10.61 5.10 10.35
N ILE A 229 11.53 6.06 10.22
CA ILE A 229 12.93 5.96 10.67
C ILE A 229 13.32 7.00 11.73
N GLN A 230 12.43 7.91 12.11
CA GLN A 230 12.65 8.93 13.14
C GLN A 230 11.64 8.77 14.29
N PRO A 231 11.95 9.28 15.50
CA PRO A 231 11.09 9.07 16.67
C PRO A 231 9.63 9.52 16.49
N PHE A 232 9.37 10.58 15.74
CA PHE A 232 7.99 11.05 15.49
C PHE A 232 7.20 10.07 14.60
N ASP A 233 7.86 9.22 13.82
CA ASP A 233 7.19 8.27 12.92
C ASP A 233 6.43 7.18 13.69
N LYS A 234 6.74 7.02 14.97
CA LYS A 234 6.07 6.10 15.89
C LYS A 234 4.63 6.53 16.18
N THR A 235 4.37 7.83 16.30
CA THR A 235 3.09 8.39 16.73
C THR A 235 2.24 8.92 15.58
N LEU A 236 2.73 8.88 14.33
CA LEU A 236 2.00 9.43 13.18
C LEU A 236 0.57 8.89 13.01
N HIS A 237 0.29 7.65 13.45
CA HIS A 237 -1.07 7.12 13.48
C HIS A 237 -1.93 7.82 14.55
N SER A 238 -1.48 7.84 15.81
CA SER A 238 -2.21 8.43 16.94
C SER A 238 -2.37 9.94 16.81
N ASP A 239 -1.34 10.64 16.32
CA ASP A 239 -1.35 12.09 16.06
C ASP A 239 -2.43 12.45 15.02
N ASN A 240 -2.81 11.48 14.19
CA ASN A 240 -3.83 11.61 13.15
C ASN A 240 -5.14 10.89 13.47
N ASN A 241 -5.32 10.40 14.71
CA ASN A 241 -6.49 9.62 15.15
C ASN A 241 -6.76 8.39 14.28
N LEU A 242 -5.71 7.65 13.94
CA LEU A 242 -5.75 6.39 13.20
C LEU A 242 -5.24 5.25 14.09
N LEU A 243 -5.68 4.04 13.79
CA LEU A 243 -5.18 2.80 14.36
C LEU A 243 -4.03 2.26 13.50
N ASP A 244 -3.04 1.60 14.12
CA ASP A 244 -1.94 0.91 13.43
C ASP A 244 -2.18 -0.60 13.49
N ALA A 245 -2.36 -1.26 12.34
CA ALA A 245 -2.71 -2.68 12.30
C ALA A 245 -1.68 -3.58 12.97
N TYR A 246 -0.40 -3.21 12.97
CA TYR A 246 0.63 -3.96 13.68
C TYR A 246 0.41 -3.90 15.20
N LEU A 247 0.14 -2.71 15.74
CA LEU A 247 -0.10 -2.53 17.18
C LEU A 247 -1.43 -3.14 17.63
N GLU A 248 -2.46 -3.03 16.79
CA GLU A 248 -3.78 -3.62 17.03
C GLU A 248 -3.75 -5.15 16.96
N ALA A 249 -2.77 -5.74 16.28
CA ALA A 249 -2.51 -7.18 16.32
C ALA A 249 -1.84 -7.64 17.64
N GLY A 250 -1.56 -6.71 18.57
CA GLY A 250 -0.95 -6.99 19.87
C GLY A 250 0.57 -6.88 19.89
N GLU A 251 1.17 -6.40 18.80
CA GLU A 251 2.62 -6.27 18.66
C GLU A 251 3.15 -4.95 19.26
N ARG A 252 4.48 -4.83 19.33
CA ARG A 252 5.15 -3.67 19.94
C ARG A 252 6.04 -2.95 18.94
N ASP A 253 5.92 -1.62 18.89
CA ASP A 253 6.61 -0.77 17.91
C ASP A 253 8.15 -0.81 18.02
N ASP A 254 8.69 -1.18 19.17
CA ASP A 254 10.13 -1.31 19.43
C ASP A 254 10.69 -2.72 19.20
N ASP A 255 9.86 -3.66 18.73
CA ASP A 255 10.28 -5.02 18.46
C ASP A 255 10.99 -5.15 17.10
N PRO A 256 12.28 -5.56 17.06
CA PRO A 256 13.01 -5.73 15.81
C PRO A 256 12.43 -6.80 14.87
N GLU A 257 11.65 -7.75 15.40
CA GLU A 257 10.97 -8.75 14.57
C GLU A 257 9.88 -8.12 13.70
N GLY A 258 9.36 -6.96 14.12
CA GLY A 258 8.38 -6.19 13.35
C GLY A 258 8.97 -5.30 12.27
N HIS A 259 10.29 -5.27 12.11
CA HIS A 259 10.96 -4.46 11.10
C HIS A 259 10.72 -5.01 9.70
N THR A 260 10.48 -4.12 8.74
CA THR A 260 10.20 -4.47 7.34
C THR A 260 11.34 -4.08 6.41
N TRP A 261 12.29 -3.28 6.89
CA TRP A 261 13.45 -2.86 6.16
C TRP A 261 14.75 -3.19 6.89
N GLY A 262 15.78 -3.47 6.09
CA GLY A 262 17.16 -3.65 6.54
C GLY A 262 17.59 -5.11 6.56
N GLN A 263 16.67 -6.07 6.78
CA GLN A 263 17.01 -7.51 6.73
C GLN A 263 17.46 -7.94 5.33
N GLN A 264 16.88 -7.35 4.29
CA GLN A 264 17.20 -7.60 2.89
C GLN A 264 17.99 -6.46 2.24
N ALA A 265 18.45 -5.49 3.02
CA ALA A 265 19.30 -4.41 2.52
C ALA A 265 20.75 -4.90 2.32
N SER A 266 21.52 -4.14 1.54
CA SER A 266 22.96 -4.39 1.42
C SER A 266 23.63 -4.36 2.79
N THR A 267 24.66 -5.19 2.97
CA THR A 267 25.36 -5.32 4.26
C THR A 267 25.93 -3.99 4.76
N ILE A 268 26.32 -3.10 3.85
CA ILE A 268 26.82 -1.75 4.15
C ILE A 268 25.69 -0.87 4.69
N LEU A 269 24.53 -0.86 4.02
CA LEU A 269 23.37 -0.06 4.44
C LEU A 269 22.80 -0.56 5.77
N ARG A 270 22.65 -1.87 5.93
CA ARG A 270 22.19 -2.48 7.19
C ARG A 270 23.13 -2.14 8.35
N LYS A 271 24.45 -2.19 8.15
CA LYS A 271 25.43 -1.79 9.19
C LYS A 271 25.34 -0.30 9.54
N ARG A 272 25.02 0.54 8.56
CA ARG A 272 24.97 2.00 8.74
C ARG A 272 23.68 2.47 9.40
N PHE A 273 22.54 1.91 9.00
CA PHE A 273 21.21 2.40 9.38
C PHE A 273 20.45 1.45 10.30
N GLY A 274 20.89 0.20 10.44
CA GLY A 274 20.18 -0.82 11.20
C GLY A 274 19.00 -1.39 10.42
N THR A 275 17.95 -1.74 11.15
CA THR A 275 16.67 -2.23 10.63
C THR A 275 15.55 -1.36 11.19
N SER A 276 14.41 -1.30 10.49
CA SER A 276 13.28 -0.46 10.90
C SER A 276 11.95 -0.96 10.33
N ARG A 277 10.84 -0.64 11.00
CA ARG A 277 9.46 -0.89 10.53
C ARG A 277 8.98 0.26 9.64
N MET A 278 9.43 0.28 8.39
CA MET A 278 9.11 1.33 7.43
C MET A 278 7.71 1.17 6.83
N ASP A 279 7.32 -0.07 6.54
CA ASP A 279 6.06 -0.40 5.88
C ASP A 279 4.96 -0.56 6.93
N LYS A 280 3.87 0.18 6.78
CA LYS A 280 2.80 0.27 7.79
C LYS A 280 1.42 0.19 7.16
N VAL A 281 0.44 -0.20 7.97
CA VAL A 281 -0.98 -0.21 7.63
C VAL A 281 -1.75 0.53 8.71
N TYR A 282 -2.25 1.71 8.39
CA TYR A 282 -3.10 2.52 9.26
C TYR A 282 -4.56 2.47 8.80
N TYR A 283 -5.51 2.51 9.74
CA TYR A 283 -6.93 2.50 9.39
C TYR A 283 -7.76 3.34 10.37
N THR A 284 -8.95 3.73 9.92
CA THR A 284 -9.87 4.53 10.74
C THR A 284 -10.46 3.70 11.87
N PRO A 285 -10.55 4.24 13.10
CA PRO A 285 -11.30 3.58 14.17
C PRO A 285 -12.81 3.53 13.84
N PRO A 286 -13.58 2.67 14.52
CA PRO A 286 -15.03 2.68 14.41
C PRO A 286 -15.62 4.06 14.68
N SER A 287 -16.52 4.52 13.82
CA SER A 287 -17.21 5.79 14.00
C SER A 287 -18.45 5.61 14.87
N PRO A 288 -18.77 6.53 15.78
CA PRO A 288 -20.03 6.48 16.53
C PRO A 288 -21.26 6.75 15.64
N THR A 289 -21.08 7.33 14.44
CA THR A 289 -22.17 7.72 13.54
C THR A 289 -22.31 6.82 12.32
N VAL A 290 -21.25 6.09 11.94
CA VAL A 290 -21.29 5.08 10.87
C VAL A 290 -21.40 3.72 11.53
N LYS A 291 -22.41 2.95 11.16
CA LYS A 291 -22.63 1.63 11.77
C LYS A 291 -21.53 0.67 11.36
N GLU A 292 -21.07 0.72 10.13
CA GLU A 292 -20.09 -0.22 9.62
C GLU A 292 -18.65 0.21 9.90
N SER A 293 -17.79 -0.75 10.21
CA SER A 293 -16.37 -0.51 10.48
C SER A 293 -15.50 -1.68 10.01
N LEU A 294 -14.19 -1.47 10.04
CA LEU A 294 -13.20 -2.51 9.79
C LEU A 294 -12.72 -3.09 11.11
N ARG A 295 -12.77 -4.42 11.22
CA ARG A 295 -12.13 -5.16 12.32
C ARG A 295 -10.93 -5.90 11.75
N LEU A 296 -9.73 -5.58 12.25
CA LEU A 296 -8.53 -6.31 11.91
C LEU A 296 -8.67 -7.77 12.37
N VAL A 297 -8.42 -8.71 11.47
CA VAL A 297 -8.43 -10.16 11.72
C VAL A 297 -7.02 -10.71 11.75
N LYS A 298 -6.14 -10.13 10.92
CA LYS A 298 -4.79 -10.66 10.69
C LYS A 298 -3.87 -9.55 10.23
N PHE A 299 -2.66 -9.54 10.76
CA PHE A 299 -1.52 -8.78 10.24
C PHE A 299 -0.31 -9.71 10.13
N GLU A 300 0.35 -9.74 8.98
CA GLU A 300 1.52 -10.60 8.73
C GLU A 300 2.54 -9.93 7.80
N TYR A 301 3.78 -10.41 7.86
CA TYR A 301 4.83 -10.06 6.91
C TYR A 301 4.95 -11.11 5.80
N PHE A 302 5.43 -10.69 4.63
CA PHE A 302 5.76 -11.60 3.53
C PHE A 302 6.98 -11.11 2.74
N GLY A 303 7.38 -11.87 1.71
CA GLY A 303 8.44 -11.44 0.79
C GLY A 303 9.85 -11.75 1.30
N ARG A 304 9.95 -12.43 2.44
CA ARG A 304 11.23 -12.88 3.00
C ARG A 304 11.90 -13.86 2.05
N ASP A 305 13.16 -13.58 1.71
CA ASP A 305 14.01 -14.47 0.90
C ASP A 305 13.45 -14.80 -0.49
N VAL A 306 12.63 -13.89 -1.06
CA VAL A 306 12.25 -13.96 -2.46
C VAL A 306 13.42 -13.45 -3.30
N VAL A 307 14.00 -14.30 -4.14
CA VAL A 307 15.24 -14.03 -4.87
C VAL A 307 15.09 -14.26 -6.36
N VAL A 308 15.82 -13.49 -7.16
CA VAL A 308 15.89 -13.63 -8.62
C VAL A 308 16.42 -15.01 -9.00
N GLU A 309 15.77 -15.66 -9.96
CA GLU A 309 16.09 -17.02 -10.40
C GLU A 309 17.25 -17.08 -11.40
N ASP A 310 17.45 -16.04 -12.22
CA ASP A 310 18.55 -16.00 -13.18
C ASP A 310 19.90 -15.90 -12.46
N ALA A 311 20.77 -16.88 -12.71
CA ALA A 311 22.04 -17.00 -11.99
C ALA A 311 22.98 -15.81 -12.25
N LYS A 312 22.99 -15.25 -13.46
CA LYS A 312 23.89 -14.13 -13.79
C LYS A 312 23.41 -12.85 -13.12
N GLU A 313 22.12 -12.55 -13.24
CA GLU A 313 21.50 -11.40 -12.56
C GLU A 313 21.66 -11.52 -11.03
N ALA A 314 21.53 -12.73 -10.50
CA ALA A 314 21.71 -12.99 -9.08
C ALA A 314 23.16 -12.74 -8.60
N GLU A 315 24.18 -13.13 -9.37
CA GLU A 315 25.57 -12.78 -9.05
C GLU A 315 25.81 -11.27 -9.09
N GLU A 316 25.22 -10.56 -10.06
CA GLU A 316 25.36 -9.10 -10.16
C GLU A 316 24.72 -8.38 -8.96
N ILE A 317 23.53 -8.79 -8.51
CA ILE A 317 22.89 -8.23 -7.30
C ILE A 317 23.75 -8.51 -6.05
N LYS A 318 24.24 -9.75 -5.87
CA LYS A 318 25.14 -10.07 -4.74
C LYS A 318 26.43 -9.25 -4.79
N GLY A 319 26.95 -8.98 -5.99
CA GLY A 319 28.11 -8.11 -6.23
C GLY A 319 27.92 -6.67 -5.73
N LEU A 320 26.68 -6.21 -5.56
CA LEU A 320 26.34 -4.90 -4.97
C LEU A 320 26.38 -4.91 -3.42
N GLY A 321 26.75 -6.04 -2.80
CA GLY A 321 26.91 -6.17 -1.35
C GLY A 321 25.69 -6.71 -0.61
N PHE A 322 24.74 -7.30 -1.32
CA PHE A 322 23.61 -8.04 -0.76
C PHE A 322 24.00 -9.49 -0.45
N GLU A 323 23.41 -10.09 0.58
CA GLU A 323 23.72 -11.49 0.95
C GLU A 323 23.04 -12.49 0.01
N LYS A 324 21.86 -12.14 -0.51
CA LYS A 324 21.14 -12.90 -1.53
C LYS A 324 20.64 -11.93 -2.61
N ALA A 325 20.28 -12.48 -3.76
CA ALA A 325 19.73 -11.72 -4.88
C ALA A 325 18.24 -11.39 -4.66
N TRP A 326 17.91 -10.75 -3.55
CA TRP A 326 16.52 -10.45 -3.21
C TRP A 326 15.85 -9.57 -4.27
N VAL A 327 14.55 -9.76 -4.44
CA VAL A 327 13.76 -8.95 -5.38
C VAL A 327 13.52 -7.52 -4.90
N THR A 328 13.73 -7.24 -3.61
CA THR A 328 13.66 -5.91 -2.98
C THR A 328 14.36 -5.96 -1.61
N ASP A 329 14.75 -4.81 -1.07
CA ASP A 329 15.29 -4.65 0.29
C ASP A 329 14.20 -4.57 1.39
N HIS A 330 12.92 -4.55 1.00
CA HIS A 330 11.76 -4.56 1.89
C HIS A 330 11.08 -5.93 2.03
N LEU A 331 10.58 -6.21 3.24
CA LEU A 331 9.49 -7.17 3.45
C LEU A 331 8.15 -6.51 3.14
N GLY A 332 7.21 -7.28 2.60
CA GLY A 332 5.83 -6.82 2.41
C GLY A 332 5.00 -7.00 3.67
N VAL A 333 3.89 -6.26 3.76
CA VAL A 333 2.89 -6.36 4.85
C VAL A 333 1.52 -6.76 4.31
N GLU A 334 0.87 -7.68 5.00
CA GLU A 334 -0.49 -8.15 4.73
C GLU A 334 -1.38 -7.78 5.91
N ALA A 335 -2.54 -7.18 5.62
CA ALA A 335 -3.59 -6.95 6.61
C ALA A 335 -4.94 -7.45 6.08
N VAL A 336 -5.63 -8.26 6.88
CA VAL A 336 -6.96 -8.77 6.56
C VAL A 336 -7.96 -8.22 7.55
N PHE A 337 -9.07 -7.68 7.03
CA PHE A 337 -10.12 -7.07 7.81
C PHE A 337 -11.46 -7.78 7.54
N ASP A 338 -12.23 -8.00 8.60
CA ASP A 338 -13.66 -8.26 8.50
C ASP A 338 -14.39 -6.92 8.37
N ILE A 339 -15.42 -6.92 7.53
CA ILE A 339 -16.37 -5.82 7.38
C ILE A 339 -17.52 -6.10 8.34
N VAL A 340 -17.60 -5.33 9.42
CA VAL A 340 -18.56 -5.58 10.51
C VAL A 340 -19.61 -4.49 10.58
N SER A 341 -20.84 -4.87 10.91
CA SER A 341 -21.88 -3.92 11.32
C SER A 341 -21.81 -3.72 12.82
N GLY A 342 -21.74 -2.46 13.25
CA GLY A 342 -21.77 -2.04 14.63
C GLY A 342 -23.15 -2.29 15.19
N SER A 343 -23.25 -3.28 16.06
CA SER A 343 -24.37 -3.45 16.97
C SER A 343 -23.97 -2.90 18.35
N GLN A 344 -24.94 -2.22 18.97
CA GLN A 344 -24.82 -1.58 20.27
C GLN A 344 -24.28 -2.51 21.35
N GLY A 345 -23.38 -1.97 22.19
CA GLY A 345 -23.16 -2.41 23.56
C GLY A 345 -22.64 -3.83 23.69
N ASP A 346 -21.32 -3.97 23.80
CA ASP A 346 -20.74 -5.06 24.55
C ASP A 346 -21.14 -4.84 26.02
N SER A 347 -22.35 -5.28 26.40
CA SER A 347 -22.72 -5.43 27.79
C SER A 347 -21.84 -6.55 28.33
N GLY A 348 -20.68 -6.15 28.85
CA GLY A 348 -19.78 -7.02 29.59
C GLY A 348 -20.56 -7.69 30.70
N GLU A 349 -21.00 -8.92 30.46
CA GLU A 349 -21.28 -9.87 31.51
C GLU A 349 -19.95 -10.13 32.21
N LYS A 350 -19.70 -9.33 33.25
CA LYS A 350 -18.80 -9.68 34.35
C LYS A 350 -19.18 -11.10 34.77
N ARG A 351 -18.36 -12.08 34.41
CA ARG A 351 -18.31 -13.36 35.11
C ARG A 351 -17.97 -13.06 36.57
N GLN A 352 -19.00 -12.93 37.40
CA GLN A 352 -18.84 -13.07 38.84
C GLN A 352 -18.40 -14.52 39.07
N GLY A 353 -17.12 -14.68 39.40
CA GLY A 353 -16.63 -15.93 39.96
C GLY A 353 -17.37 -16.20 41.27
N GLN A 354 -18.14 -17.29 41.29
CA GLN A 354 -18.51 -17.95 42.53
C GLN A 354 -17.23 -18.47 43.17
N ALA A 355 -16.77 -17.79 44.22
CA ALA A 355 -15.87 -18.40 45.19
C ALA A 355 -16.72 -19.33 46.07
N SER A 356 -16.54 -20.64 45.88
CA SER A 356 -16.92 -21.65 46.86
C SER A 356 -15.66 -22.18 47.51
N LEU A 357 -15.43 -21.72 48.75
CA LEU A 357 -14.89 -22.39 49.95
C LEU A 357 -14.19 -21.37 50.85
#